data_AF-A7T4U0-F1
#
_entry.id   AF-A7T4U0-F1
#
_cell.length_a   1.000
_cell.length_b   1.000
_cell.length_c   1.000
_cell.angle_alpha   90.00
_cell.angle_beta   90.00
_cell.angle_gamma   90.00
#
_symmetry.space_group_name_H-M   'P 1'
#
loop_
_entity.id
_entity.type
_entity.pdbx_description
1 polymer ?
#
loop_
_entity_poly.entity_id
_entity_poly.type
_entity_poly.pdbx_seq_one_letter_code
_entity_poly.pdbx_strand_id
1 'polypeptide(L)'
;MHLNDQKESTLKEVIGRLEKAYCGQLAVELHHLSDENEKLWLSDLVEKSTPCSMDNSRQKHIAKLLLRSEAFDNFLGRKFMTVKRYSGEGAESMMAFFDEFFLQSSKAGLNQVIMGMQHRGRLNLLTTILKYPVAQMFSKMKGNSELPPHVQATGDVLSHLTSSVDLDYGGQDPLHVTMLPNPSHLEACNPVVAGKARGRQMTLKEGDYSIEDKDARIGDKASVTCLLVHGDASFAGQGIVSETLGMVNLPHYEVGGTVHLIVNNQVGFTTPADRARSSLYSSDIAKMIDCPTIHVNGNHPEEVARAAMLALEYRMKYRKDVVVDMFCYRRWGHNELDDPTFTNPAMYSVI
;
A
#
# COMPACT_ATOMS: atom_id res chain seq x y z
N MET A 1 -27.52 -4.66 6.04
CA MET A 1 -26.91 -5.29 7.23
C MET A 1 -27.20 -6.79 7.12
N HIS A 2 -26.24 -7.55 6.61
CA HIS A 2 -26.41 -8.95 6.25
C HIS A 2 -25.92 -9.83 7.41
N LEU A 3 -26.60 -9.71 8.55
CA LEU A 3 -26.42 -10.60 9.67
C LEU A 3 -26.80 -12.01 9.20
N ASN A 4 -25.80 -12.82 8.83
CA ASN A 4 -25.86 -14.25 8.47
C ASN A 4 -27.22 -14.89 8.73
N ASP A 5 -27.91 -15.41 7.70
CA ASP A 5 -29.01 -16.41 7.57
C ASP A 5 -29.85 -16.88 8.80
N GLN A 6 -29.71 -16.26 9.96
CA GLN A 6 -30.39 -16.55 11.20
C GLN A 6 -31.61 -15.65 11.27
N LYS A 7 -32.78 -16.28 11.17
CA LYS A 7 -34.07 -15.58 11.22
C LYS A 7 -34.30 -14.85 12.55
N GLU A 8 -33.63 -15.25 13.63
CA GLU A 8 -33.74 -14.65 14.95
C GLU A 8 -32.35 -14.56 15.64
N SER A 9 -32.10 -13.48 16.37
CA SER A 9 -30.89 -13.28 17.19
C SER A 9 -31.22 -12.34 18.34
N THR A 10 -30.59 -12.53 19.50
CA THR A 10 -30.71 -11.61 20.64
C THR A 10 -29.96 -10.31 20.36
N LEU A 11 -30.37 -9.19 20.98
CA LEU A 11 -29.68 -7.91 20.86
C LEU A 11 -28.18 -8.02 21.22
N LYS A 12 -27.85 -8.82 22.24
CA LYS A 12 -26.47 -9.07 22.67
C LYS A 12 -25.64 -9.74 21.58
N GLU A 13 -26.22 -10.71 20.87
CA GLU A 13 -25.53 -11.40 19.75
C GLU A 13 -25.34 -10.47 18.57
N VAL A 14 -26.33 -9.62 18.27
CA VAL A 14 -26.23 -8.62 17.20
C VAL A 14 -25.10 -7.62 17.50
N ILE A 15 -25.10 -7.03 18.70
CA ILE A 15 -24.03 -6.10 19.12
C ILE A 15 -22.66 -6.80 19.06
N GLY A 16 -22.54 -8.01 19.62
CA GLY A 16 -21.28 -8.74 19.63
C GLY A 16 -20.74 -9.08 18.24
N ARG A 17 -21.62 -9.30 17.25
CA ARG A 17 -21.21 -9.50 15.84
C ARG A 17 -20.72 -8.18 15.21
N LEU A 18 -21.45 -7.09 15.41
CA LEU A 18 -21.09 -5.78 14.88
C LEU A 18 -19.77 -5.28 15.48
N GLU A 19 -19.58 -5.42 16.80
CA GLU A 19 -18.31 -5.08 17.45
C GLU A 19 -17.14 -5.90 16.89
N LYS A 20 -17.35 -7.19 16.61
CA LYS A 20 -16.33 -8.05 16.01
C LYS A 20 -15.93 -7.62 14.60
N ALA A 21 -16.90 -7.18 13.79
CA ALA A 21 -16.67 -6.80 12.40
C ALA A 21 -16.11 -5.38 12.26
N TYR A 22 -16.54 -4.43 13.11
CA TYR A 22 -16.28 -3.00 12.90
C TYR A 22 -15.47 -2.31 14.00
N CYS A 23 -15.27 -2.96 15.15
CA CYS A 23 -14.53 -2.40 16.30
C CYS A 23 -13.29 -3.22 16.67
N GLY A 24 -12.83 -4.08 15.76
CA GLY A 24 -11.64 -4.90 15.92
C GLY A 24 -10.35 -4.19 15.51
N GLN A 25 -9.38 -4.98 15.04
CA GLN A 25 -8.08 -4.49 14.56
C GLN A 25 -8.10 -3.96 13.13
N LEU A 26 -9.25 -4.12 12.47
CA LEU A 26 -9.57 -3.57 11.16
C LEU A 26 -10.93 -2.91 11.25
N ALA A 27 -11.07 -1.72 10.67
CA ALA A 27 -12.30 -0.97 10.57
C ALA A 27 -12.45 -0.42 9.15
N VAL A 28 -13.69 -0.12 8.74
CA VAL A 28 -13.98 0.40 7.40
C VAL A 28 -14.84 1.65 7.47
N GLU A 29 -14.48 2.66 6.67
CA GLU A 29 -15.30 3.83 6.40
C GLU A 29 -15.98 3.66 5.05
N LEU A 30 -17.30 3.49 5.07
CA LEU A 30 -18.12 3.30 3.87
C LEU A 30 -19.41 4.13 3.87
N HIS A 31 -19.72 4.86 4.94
CA HIS A 31 -20.98 5.61 5.03
C HIS A 31 -21.04 6.77 4.03
N HIS A 32 -19.91 7.39 3.72
CA HIS A 32 -19.78 8.49 2.77
C HIS A 32 -19.93 8.08 1.30
N LEU A 33 -19.84 6.79 0.97
CA LEU A 33 -20.01 6.33 -0.42
C LEU A 33 -21.39 6.77 -0.95
N SER A 34 -21.52 7.17 -2.21
CA SER A 34 -22.84 7.51 -2.74
C SER A 34 -23.64 6.28 -3.19
N ASP A 35 -22.96 5.22 -3.66
CA ASP A 35 -23.61 3.99 -4.15
C ASP A 35 -23.91 3.01 -3.00
N GLU A 36 -25.19 2.67 -2.83
CA GLU A 36 -25.65 1.71 -1.81
C GLU A 36 -25.15 0.29 -2.07
N ASN A 37 -24.95 -0.10 -3.33
CA ASN A 37 -24.44 -1.42 -3.68
C ASN A 37 -22.99 -1.59 -3.23
N GLU A 38 -22.16 -0.55 -3.39
CA GLU A 38 -20.77 -0.52 -2.89
C GLU A 38 -20.75 -0.67 -1.36
N LYS A 39 -21.62 0.07 -0.66
CA LYS A 39 -21.75 -0.03 0.81
C LYS A 39 -22.13 -1.41 1.28
N LEU A 40 -23.21 -1.96 0.72
CA LEU A 40 -23.76 -3.25 1.14
C LEU A 40 -22.78 -4.38 0.83
N TRP A 41 -22.14 -4.35 -0.33
CA TRP A 41 -21.17 -5.35 -0.71
C TRP A 41 -19.92 -5.31 0.16
N LEU A 42 -19.34 -4.12 0.40
CA LEU A 42 -18.14 -4.03 1.23
C LEU A 42 -18.45 -4.41 2.67
N SER A 43 -19.63 -4.03 3.18
CA SER A 43 -20.10 -4.45 4.51
C SER A 43 -20.20 -5.98 4.60
N ASP A 44 -20.85 -6.62 3.63
CA ASP A 44 -20.99 -8.08 3.55
C ASP A 44 -19.63 -8.78 3.46
N LEU A 45 -18.70 -8.25 2.66
CA LEU A 45 -17.36 -8.80 2.52
C LEU A 45 -16.54 -8.71 3.82
N VAL A 46 -16.63 -7.58 4.53
CA VAL A 46 -15.98 -7.37 5.84
C VAL A 46 -16.57 -8.31 6.89
N GLU A 47 -17.90 -8.41 6.96
CA GLU A 47 -18.60 -9.29 7.89
C GLU A 47 -18.24 -10.77 7.63
N LYS A 48 -18.22 -11.22 6.36
CA LYS A 48 -17.89 -12.61 5.98
C LYS A 48 -16.42 -12.98 6.19
N SER A 49 -15.52 -12.01 6.03
CA SER A 49 -14.10 -12.21 6.27
C SER A 49 -13.71 -12.07 7.76
N THR A 50 -14.69 -11.95 8.66
CA THR A 50 -14.52 -11.85 10.12
C THR A 50 -14.96 -13.14 10.82
N PRO A 51 -14.13 -13.75 11.71
CA PRO A 51 -12.78 -13.31 12.07
C PRO A 51 -11.77 -13.59 10.95
N CYS A 52 -10.67 -12.83 10.94
CA CYS A 52 -9.54 -13.15 10.09
C CYS A 52 -9.06 -14.57 10.41
N SER A 53 -9.12 -15.46 9.42
CA SER A 53 -8.61 -16.82 9.54
C SER A 53 -7.47 -17.00 8.55
N MET A 54 -6.31 -17.41 9.06
CA MET A 54 -5.13 -17.67 8.25
C MET A 54 -4.54 -19.03 8.60
N ASP A 55 -4.11 -19.80 7.60
CA ASP A 55 -3.50 -21.09 7.86
C ASP A 55 -2.08 -20.93 8.44
N ASN A 56 -1.62 -21.96 9.17
CA ASN A 56 -0.31 -21.96 9.84
C ASN A 56 0.87 -21.75 8.87
N SER A 57 0.77 -22.21 7.61
CA SER A 57 1.83 -22.01 6.63
C SER A 57 1.94 -20.56 6.19
N ARG A 58 0.80 -19.91 5.96
CA ARG A 58 0.70 -18.50 5.62
C ARG A 58 1.16 -17.61 6.78
N GLN A 59 0.74 -17.92 8.01
CA GLN A 59 1.22 -17.21 9.21
C GLN A 59 2.75 -17.29 9.35
N LYS A 60 3.35 -18.49 9.17
CA LYS A 60 4.81 -18.67 9.19
C LYS A 60 5.52 -17.91 8.08
N HIS A 61 4.93 -17.86 6.89
CA HIS A 61 5.48 -17.10 5.76
C HIS A 61 5.49 -15.59 6.04
N ILE A 62 4.36 -15.03 6.51
CA ILE A 62 4.27 -13.62 6.90
C ILE A 62 5.27 -13.32 8.02
N ALA A 63 5.34 -14.14 9.07
CA ALA A 63 6.31 -13.95 10.15
C ALA A 63 7.76 -13.92 9.62
N LYS A 64 8.10 -14.80 8.66
CA LYS A 64 9.42 -14.82 8.02
C LYS A 64 9.70 -13.55 7.21
N LEU A 65 8.71 -12.97 6.54
CA LEU A 65 8.86 -11.69 5.83
C LEU A 65 9.14 -10.54 6.80
N LEU A 66 8.38 -10.46 7.90
CA LEU A 66 8.56 -9.44 8.92
C LEU A 66 9.95 -9.54 9.56
N LEU A 67 10.35 -10.75 9.98
CA LEU A 67 11.68 -11.00 10.56
C LEU A 67 12.82 -10.70 9.58
N ARG A 68 12.63 -10.97 8.27
CA ARG A 68 13.62 -10.60 7.25
C ARG A 68 13.74 -9.09 7.10
N SER A 69 12.62 -8.37 7.11
CA SER A 69 12.58 -6.92 7.06
C SER A 69 13.30 -6.31 8.27
N GLU A 70 12.97 -6.78 9.47
CA GLU A 70 13.62 -6.34 10.72
C GLU A 70 15.12 -6.68 10.74
N ALA A 71 15.49 -7.91 10.34
CA ALA A 71 16.89 -8.33 10.29
C ALA A 71 17.71 -7.51 9.29
N PHE A 72 17.10 -7.12 8.17
CA PHE A 72 17.71 -6.26 7.17
C PHE A 72 18.00 -4.87 7.73
N ASP A 73 17.02 -4.25 8.38
CA ASP A 73 17.20 -2.94 9.03
C ASP A 73 18.25 -2.97 10.15
N ASN A 74 18.21 -4.00 11.00
CA ASN A 74 19.23 -4.24 12.03
C ASN A 74 20.63 -4.40 11.43
N PHE A 75 20.76 -5.09 10.30
CA PHE A 75 22.03 -5.24 9.60
C PHE A 75 22.54 -3.89 9.11
N LEU A 76 21.67 -3.07 8.48
CA LEU A 76 22.03 -1.74 8.01
C LEU A 76 22.43 -0.82 9.16
N GLY A 77 21.67 -0.83 10.26
CA GLY A 77 21.99 -0.07 11.46
C GLY A 77 23.35 -0.40 12.07
N ARG A 78 23.86 -1.63 11.88
CA ARG A 78 25.20 -2.03 12.36
C ARG A 78 26.32 -1.80 11.35
N LYS A 79 26.05 -1.99 10.06
CA LYS A 79 27.10 -1.96 9.00
C LYS A 79 27.21 -0.62 8.28
N PHE A 80 26.15 0.18 8.29
CA PHE A 80 26.05 1.46 7.62
C PHE A 80 25.50 2.52 8.58
N MET A 81 26.08 2.61 9.79
CA MET A 81 25.60 3.47 10.88
C MET A 81 25.38 4.93 10.46
N THR A 82 26.18 5.47 9.55
CA THR A 82 26.13 6.87 9.11
C THR A 82 25.22 7.11 7.90
N VAL A 83 24.55 6.07 7.39
CA VAL A 83 23.71 6.15 6.20
C VAL A 83 22.24 6.22 6.60
N LYS A 84 21.58 7.31 6.21
CA LYS A 84 20.13 7.47 6.35
C LYS A 84 19.42 6.47 5.43
N ARG A 85 18.59 5.59 6.01
CA ARG A 85 17.92 4.50 5.26
C ARG A 85 16.41 4.61 5.24
N TYR A 86 15.83 5.41 6.13
CA TYR A 86 14.37 5.59 6.27
C TYR A 86 13.65 4.25 6.50
N SER A 87 14.10 3.62 7.58
CA SER A 87 13.80 2.28 8.05
C SER A 87 12.31 1.92 8.05
N GLY A 88 12.03 0.63 7.81
CA GLY A 88 10.70 0.05 8.00
C GLY A 88 10.39 -0.34 9.44
N GLU A 89 11.30 -0.13 10.40
CA GLU A 89 11.14 -0.54 11.80
C GLU A 89 9.94 0.15 12.47
N GLY A 90 9.00 -0.66 12.97
CA GLY A 90 7.70 -0.25 13.50
C GLY A 90 6.55 -0.30 12.48
N ALA A 91 6.83 -0.67 11.24
CA ALA A 91 5.87 -0.80 10.14
C ALA A 91 6.10 -2.07 9.29
N GLU A 92 6.76 -3.10 9.83
CA GLU A 92 7.16 -4.33 9.12
C GLU A 92 5.96 -5.09 8.55
N SER A 93 4.77 -4.92 9.14
CA SER A 93 3.51 -5.48 8.65
C SER A 93 3.15 -5.03 7.23
N MET A 94 3.70 -3.92 6.71
CA MET A 94 3.53 -3.57 5.30
C MET A 94 4.07 -4.66 4.36
N MET A 95 5.04 -5.48 4.79
CA MET A 95 5.48 -6.65 4.01
C MET A 95 4.37 -7.68 3.87
N ALA A 96 3.51 -7.84 4.89
CA ALA A 96 2.32 -8.69 4.81
C ALA A 96 1.31 -8.13 3.81
N PHE A 97 1.11 -6.80 3.81
CA PHE A 97 0.28 -6.13 2.81
C PHE A 97 0.78 -6.40 1.39
N PHE A 98 2.07 -6.14 1.10
CA PHE A 98 2.61 -6.29 -0.25
C PHE A 98 2.56 -7.74 -0.73
N ASP A 99 2.96 -8.69 0.12
CA ASP A 99 2.97 -10.09 -0.25
C ASP A 99 1.55 -10.64 -0.48
N GLU A 100 0.58 -10.26 0.35
CA GLU A 100 -0.82 -10.64 0.14
C GLU A 100 -1.40 -9.94 -1.10
N PHE A 101 -1.14 -8.66 -1.31
CA PHE A 101 -1.58 -7.92 -2.50
C PHE A 101 -1.06 -8.57 -3.79
N PHE A 102 0.22 -8.95 -3.85
CA PHE A 102 0.80 -9.61 -5.02
C PHE A 102 0.26 -11.04 -5.20
N LEU A 103 0.12 -11.80 -4.11
CA LEU A 103 -0.50 -13.13 -4.14
C LEU A 103 -1.92 -13.07 -4.71
N GLN A 104 -2.75 -12.17 -4.19
CA GLN A 104 -4.14 -12.04 -4.61
C GLN A 104 -4.23 -11.45 -6.03
N SER A 105 -3.32 -10.57 -6.42
CA SER A 105 -3.23 -10.06 -7.79
C SER A 105 -2.97 -11.20 -8.78
N SER A 106 -1.98 -12.05 -8.49
CA SER A 106 -1.68 -13.22 -9.32
C SER A 106 -2.87 -14.20 -9.40
N LYS A 107 -3.55 -14.46 -8.28
CA LYS A 107 -4.76 -15.31 -8.25
C LYS A 107 -5.94 -14.73 -9.01
N ALA A 108 -6.08 -13.40 -9.03
CA ALA A 108 -7.14 -12.69 -9.73
C ALA A 108 -6.89 -12.58 -11.25
N GLY A 109 -5.79 -13.15 -11.76
CA GLY A 109 -5.42 -13.08 -13.17
C GLY A 109 -4.82 -11.74 -13.59
N LEU A 110 -4.36 -10.92 -12.64
CA LEU A 110 -3.54 -9.76 -12.95
C LEU A 110 -2.14 -10.22 -13.32
N ASN A 111 -1.60 -9.63 -14.39
CA ASN A 111 -0.28 -9.95 -14.89
C ASN A 111 0.73 -8.86 -14.57
N GLN A 112 0.29 -7.62 -14.30
CA GLN A 112 1.17 -6.49 -14.05
C GLN A 112 0.72 -5.60 -12.89
N VAL A 113 1.65 -5.29 -11.99
CA VAL A 113 1.51 -4.24 -10.99
C VAL A 113 2.45 -3.11 -11.32
N ILE A 114 1.90 -1.94 -11.59
CA ILE A 114 2.67 -0.69 -11.70
C ILE A 114 2.58 0.01 -10.36
N MET A 115 3.72 0.27 -9.70
CA MET A 115 3.72 0.82 -8.35
C MET A 115 4.61 2.05 -8.14
N GLY A 116 4.18 2.92 -7.24
CA GLY A 116 4.96 4.04 -6.70
C GLY A 116 5.05 3.96 -5.19
N MET A 117 6.20 4.34 -4.63
CA MET A 117 6.43 4.28 -3.20
C MET A 117 7.42 5.36 -2.76
N GLN A 118 7.19 5.97 -1.59
CA GLN A 118 8.13 6.92 -0.99
C GLN A 118 9.34 6.21 -0.37
N HIS A 119 10.10 6.89 0.49
CA HIS A 119 11.32 6.37 1.11
C HIS A 119 11.07 5.30 2.19
N ARG A 120 9.96 5.38 2.93
CA ARG A 120 9.71 4.62 4.16
C ARG A 120 9.64 3.11 3.89
N GLY A 121 10.63 2.36 4.36
CA GLY A 121 10.67 0.90 4.19
C GLY A 121 10.84 0.41 2.74
N ARG A 122 11.20 1.31 1.81
CA ARG A 122 11.36 0.98 0.39
C ARG A 122 12.45 -0.06 0.17
N LEU A 123 13.57 0.10 0.88
CA LEU A 123 14.71 -0.81 0.78
C LEU A 123 14.35 -2.22 1.25
N ASN A 124 13.50 -2.31 2.28
CA ASN A 124 12.94 -3.57 2.76
C ASN A 124 12.15 -4.23 1.63
N LEU A 125 11.14 -3.56 1.07
CA LEU A 125 10.34 -4.11 -0.03
C LEU A 125 11.20 -4.57 -1.22
N LEU A 126 12.17 -3.73 -1.62
CA LEU A 126 13.09 -4.02 -2.71
C LEU A 126 13.85 -5.32 -2.49
N THR A 127 14.40 -5.53 -1.29
CA THR A 127 15.29 -6.66 -0.99
C THR A 127 14.56 -7.91 -0.52
N THR A 128 13.42 -7.78 0.15
CA THR A 128 12.67 -8.92 0.71
C THR A 128 11.75 -9.58 -0.32
N ILE A 129 11.11 -8.79 -1.20
CA ILE A 129 10.10 -9.28 -2.15
C ILE A 129 10.51 -9.00 -3.60
N LEU A 130 10.93 -7.78 -3.93
CA LEU A 130 11.19 -7.38 -5.34
C LEU A 130 12.56 -7.78 -5.88
N LYS A 131 13.22 -8.75 -5.23
CA LYS A 131 14.49 -9.39 -5.65
C LYS A 131 15.62 -8.41 -6.00
N TYR A 132 15.63 -7.21 -5.43
CA TYR A 132 16.69 -6.23 -5.68
C TYR A 132 18.03 -6.76 -5.15
N PRO A 133 19.12 -6.73 -5.95
CA PRO A 133 20.41 -7.25 -5.52
C PRO A 133 20.98 -6.46 -4.34
N VAL A 134 21.06 -7.10 -3.17
CA VAL A 134 21.57 -6.49 -1.93
C VAL A 134 22.99 -5.92 -2.11
N ALA A 135 23.84 -6.59 -2.89
CA ALA A 135 25.19 -6.11 -3.20
C ALA A 135 25.20 -4.75 -3.94
N GLN A 136 24.25 -4.53 -4.86
CA GLN A 136 24.11 -3.25 -5.55
C GLN A 136 23.67 -2.15 -4.58
N MET A 137 22.75 -2.47 -3.67
CA MET A 137 22.30 -1.54 -2.64
C MET A 137 23.45 -1.12 -1.71
N PHE A 138 24.27 -2.08 -1.27
CA PHE A 138 25.46 -1.80 -0.46
C PHE A 138 26.51 -1.00 -1.22
N SER A 139 26.66 -1.24 -2.52
CA SER A 139 27.53 -0.42 -3.38
C SER A 139 27.07 1.04 -3.37
N LYS A 140 25.76 1.26 -3.53
CA LYS A 140 25.17 2.60 -3.49
C LYS A 140 25.33 3.30 -2.14
N MET A 141 25.17 2.56 -1.04
CA MET A 141 25.42 3.07 0.32
C MET A 141 26.87 3.51 0.55
N LYS A 142 27.83 2.96 -0.20
CA LYS A 142 29.24 3.39 -0.18
C LYS A 142 29.54 4.57 -1.09
N GLY A 143 28.53 5.09 -1.80
CA GLY A 143 28.68 6.20 -2.74
C GLY A 143 29.09 5.78 -4.16
N ASN A 144 29.09 4.48 -4.46
CA ASN A 144 29.36 4.01 -5.83
C ASN A 144 28.12 4.15 -6.72
N SER A 145 28.35 4.15 -8.04
CA SER A 145 27.30 4.09 -9.06
C SER A 145 26.49 2.80 -8.96
N GLU A 146 25.18 2.93 -9.11
CA GLU A 146 24.19 1.85 -9.30
C GLU A 146 24.13 1.36 -10.76
N LEU A 147 24.79 2.07 -11.68
CA LEU A 147 24.81 1.79 -13.12
C LEU A 147 26.18 1.28 -13.57
N PRO A 148 26.22 0.47 -14.66
CA PRO A 148 27.48 0.06 -15.27
C PRO A 148 28.37 1.26 -15.66
N PRO A 149 29.71 1.15 -15.59
CA PRO A 149 30.62 2.28 -15.83
C PRO A 149 30.52 2.96 -17.19
N HIS A 150 29.96 2.27 -18.20
CA HIS A 150 29.79 2.79 -19.56
C HIS A 150 28.50 3.60 -19.75
N VAL A 151 27.59 3.60 -18.77
CA VAL A 151 26.33 4.34 -18.85
C VAL A 151 26.56 5.79 -18.44
N GLN A 152 26.24 6.73 -19.33
CA GLN A 152 26.29 8.16 -19.04
C GLN A 152 25.03 8.57 -18.29
N ALA A 153 25.11 8.58 -16.96
CA ALA A 153 24.04 9.02 -16.09
C ALA A 153 24.61 9.62 -14.79
N THR A 154 23.87 10.53 -14.18
CA THR A 154 24.24 11.16 -12.91
C THR A 154 23.95 10.27 -11.69
N GLY A 155 23.10 9.25 -11.87
CA GLY A 155 22.53 8.45 -10.79
C GLY A 155 21.53 9.24 -9.94
N ASP A 156 21.05 8.62 -8.87
CA ASP A 156 20.14 9.23 -7.89
C ASP A 156 20.44 8.75 -6.45
N VAL A 157 19.65 9.09 -5.44
CA VAL A 157 19.89 8.65 -4.05
C VAL A 157 19.37 7.23 -3.77
N LEU A 158 19.84 6.64 -2.66
CA LEU A 158 19.48 5.29 -2.21
C LEU A 158 17.96 5.04 -2.17
N SER A 159 17.19 6.01 -1.67
CA SER A 159 15.74 5.91 -1.51
C SER A 159 14.96 5.99 -2.82
N HIS A 160 15.62 6.16 -3.97
CA HIS A 160 14.98 6.22 -5.30
C HIS A 160 15.26 4.98 -6.15
N LEU A 161 16.05 4.02 -5.65
CA LEU A 161 16.31 2.74 -6.32
C LEU A 161 15.02 2.00 -6.65
N THR A 162 14.96 1.32 -7.78
CA THR A 162 13.77 0.64 -8.29
C THR A 162 14.02 -0.83 -8.57
N SER A 163 12.94 -1.58 -8.79
CA SER A 163 13.00 -2.94 -9.33
C SER A 163 11.89 -3.13 -10.37
N SER A 164 12.16 -3.97 -11.37
CA SER A 164 11.19 -4.47 -12.34
C SER A 164 11.42 -5.97 -12.47
N VAL A 165 10.49 -6.78 -11.98
CA VAL A 165 10.73 -8.20 -11.74
C VAL A 165 9.47 -9.03 -11.91
N ASP A 166 9.64 -10.28 -12.33
CA ASP A 166 8.58 -11.27 -12.34
C ASP A 166 8.57 -12.07 -11.03
N LEU A 167 7.42 -12.08 -10.37
CA LEU A 167 7.16 -12.80 -9.13
C LEU A 167 6.28 -14.02 -9.42
N ASP A 168 6.67 -15.18 -8.89
CA ASP A 168 5.92 -16.40 -9.02
C ASP A 168 5.16 -16.67 -7.72
N TYR A 169 3.83 -16.58 -7.81
CA TYR A 169 2.88 -16.87 -6.74
C TYR A 169 2.00 -18.09 -7.07
N GLY A 170 2.38 -18.88 -8.09
CA GLY A 170 1.62 -20.06 -8.52
C GLY A 170 0.36 -19.77 -9.34
N GLY A 171 0.23 -18.55 -9.88
CA GLY A 171 -0.80 -18.20 -10.87
C GLY A 171 -0.52 -18.81 -12.25
N GLN A 172 -1.38 -18.50 -13.22
CA GLN A 172 -1.22 -18.99 -14.59
C GLN A 172 0.07 -18.46 -15.23
N ASP A 173 0.34 -17.17 -15.03
CA ASP A 173 1.55 -16.47 -15.48
C ASP A 173 2.23 -15.78 -14.29
N PRO A 174 3.56 -15.56 -14.35
CA PRO A 174 4.25 -14.74 -13.37
C PRO A 174 3.71 -13.30 -13.32
N LEU A 175 3.61 -12.74 -12.11
CA LEU A 175 3.18 -11.37 -11.90
C LEU A 175 4.36 -10.41 -12.11
N HIS A 176 4.30 -9.57 -13.14
CA HIS A 176 5.29 -8.53 -13.38
C HIS A 176 5.07 -7.33 -12.46
N VAL A 177 6.00 -7.05 -11.56
CA VAL A 177 5.93 -5.88 -10.67
C VAL A 177 7.00 -4.88 -11.06
N THR A 178 6.61 -3.64 -11.34
CA THR A 178 7.52 -2.54 -11.69
C THR A 178 7.31 -1.34 -10.76
N MET A 179 8.35 -1.01 -10.00
CA MET A 179 8.37 0.18 -9.15
C MET A 179 8.96 1.36 -9.93
N LEU A 180 8.26 2.48 -9.99
CA LEU A 180 8.76 3.67 -10.66
C LEU A 180 9.85 4.37 -9.83
N PRO A 181 10.82 5.01 -10.51
CA PRO A 181 11.70 5.97 -9.85
C PRO A 181 10.89 7.21 -9.49
N ASN A 182 11.31 7.91 -8.44
CA ASN A 182 10.66 9.12 -7.96
C ASN A 182 11.71 10.10 -7.43
N PRO A 183 11.46 11.40 -7.52
CA PRO A 183 12.26 12.37 -6.78
C PRO A 183 11.91 12.34 -5.28
N SER A 184 12.67 13.09 -4.48
CA SER A 184 12.37 13.28 -3.05
C SER A 184 11.11 14.12 -2.79
N HIS A 185 10.59 14.78 -3.82
CA HIS A 185 9.32 15.52 -3.76
C HIS A 185 8.19 14.51 -3.58
N LEU A 186 7.74 14.35 -2.34
CA LEU A 186 6.75 13.34 -1.97
C LEU A 186 5.49 13.50 -2.83
N GLU A 187 4.86 12.38 -3.14
CA GLU A 187 3.65 12.25 -3.97
C GLU A 187 3.79 12.66 -5.44
N ALA A 188 4.88 13.30 -5.87
CA ALA A 188 5.09 13.73 -7.25
C ALA A 188 5.07 12.57 -8.28
N CYS A 189 5.39 11.35 -7.84
CA CYS A 189 5.37 10.16 -8.69
C CYS A 189 3.95 9.60 -8.91
N ASN A 190 2.97 9.94 -8.08
CA ASN A 190 1.63 9.35 -8.12
C ASN A 190 0.95 9.42 -9.51
N PRO A 191 0.85 10.61 -10.16
CA PRO A 191 0.26 10.68 -11.49
C PRO A 191 1.14 10.02 -12.56
N VAL A 192 2.46 9.92 -12.34
CA VAL A 192 3.39 9.24 -13.27
C VAL A 192 3.15 7.73 -13.26
N VAL A 193 2.89 7.15 -12.09
CA VAL A 193 2.53 5.72 -11.93
C VAL A 193 1.21 5.45 -12.63
N ALA A 194 0.17 6.27 -12.38
CA ALA A 194 -1.12 6.15 -13.05
C ALA A 194 -0.98 6.27 -14.57
N GLY A 195 -0.22 7.26 -15.06
CA GLY A 195 0.08 7.42 -16.48
C GLY A 195 0.81 6.22 -17.09
N LYS A 196 1.78 5.62 -16.38
CA LYS A 196 2.45 4.40 -16.83
C LYS A 196 1.50 3.20 -16.85
N ALA A 197 0.61 3.07 -15.86
CA ALA A 197 -0.43 2.03 -15.87
C ALA A 197 -1.38 2.19 -17.05
N ARG A 198 -1.86 3.40 -17.31
CA ARG A 198 -2.69 3.72 -18.48
C ARG A 198 -1.98 3.41 -19.80
N GLY A 199 -0.72 3.82 -19.94
CA GLY A 199 0.11 3.51 -21.11
C GLY A 199 0.34 2.01 -21.29
N ARG A 200 0.40 1.25 -20.19
CA ARG A 200 0.51 -0.21 -20.25
C ARG A 200 -0.79 -0.88 -20.68
N GLN A 201 -1.93 -0.44 -20.14
CA GLN A 201 -3.26 -0.85 -20.60
C GLN A 201 -3.42 -0.59 -22.10
N MET A 202 -2.96 0.56 -22.59
CA MET A 202 -2.92 0.87 -24.04
C MET A 202 -2.06 -0.12 -24.83
N THR A 203 -0.85 -0.43 -24.35
CA THR A 203 0.06 -1.37 -25.03
C THR A 203 -0.53 -2.78 -25.10
N LEU A 204 -1.28 -3.17 -24.05
CA LEU A 204 -1.95 -4.46 -23.95
C LEU A 204 -3.35 -4.47 -24.59
N LYS A 205 -3.80 -3.32 -25.13
CA LYS A 205 -5.13 -3.14 -25.75
C LYS A 205 -6.27 -3.50 -24.79
N GLU A 206 -6.18 -3.05 -23.55
CA GLU A 206 -7.19 -3.28 -22.51
C GLU A 206 -8.21 -2.15 -22.41
N GLY A 207 -9.41 -2.50 -21.95
CA GLY A 207 -10.50 -1.55 -21.72
C GLY A 207 -10.77 -0.68 -22.94
N ASP A 208 -10.73 0.64 -22.76
CA ASP A 208 -10.97 1.64 -23.81
C ASP A 208 -10.03 1.51 -25.03
N TYR A 209 -8.91 0.77 -24.90
CA TYR A 209 -7.96 0.52 -25.98
C TYR A 209 -8.18 -0.82 -26.70
N SER A 210 -9.19 -1.58 -26.29
CA SER A 210 -9.55 -2.85 -26.90
C SER A 210 -9.98 -2.66 -28.35
N ILE A 211 -9.43 -3.51 -29.22
CA ILE A 211 -9.82 -3.59 -30.64
C ILE A 211 -10.84 -4.71 -30.89
N GLU A 212 -10.95 -5.64 -29.96
CA GLU A 212 -11.81 -6.84 -30.06
C GLU A 212 -13.19 -6.58 -29.46
N ASP A 213 -13.24 -5.78 -28.39
CA ASP A 213 -14.46 -5.43 -27.66
C ASP A 213 -14.55 -3.90 -27.55
N LYS A 214 -15.44 -3.30 -28.34
CA LYS A 214 -15.60 -1.83 -28.41
C LYS A 214 -16.34 -1.25 -27.21
N ASP A 215 -17.02 -2.10 -26.44
CA ASP A 215 -17.75 -1.71 -25.24
C ASP A 215 -16.93 -1.97 -23.97
N ALA A 216 -15.73 -2.57 -24.11
CA ALA A 216 -14.81 -2.76 -23.01
C ALA A 216 -14.40 -1.41 -22.42
N ARG A 217 -14.46 -1.32 -21.09
CA ARG A 217 -14.00 -0.18 -20.32
C ARG A 217 -12.78 -0.56 -19.51
N ILE A 218 -12.01 0.45 -19.12
CA ILE A 218 -10.85 0.22 -18.29
C ILE A 218 -11.27 -0.47 -16.98
N GLY A 219 -10.47 -1.48 -16.59
CA GLY A 219 -10.81 -2.38 -15.49
C GLY A 219 -11.63 -3.62 -15.89
N ASP A 220 -12.20 -3.70 -17.10
CA ASP A 220 -12.75 -4.96 -17.64
C ASP A 220 -11.64 -5.97 -17.86
N LYS A 221 -11.77 -7.16 -17.23
CA LYS A 221 -10.78 -8.25 -17.33
C LYS A 221 -9.34 -7.76 -17.16
N ALA A 222 -9.14 -6.83 -16.22
CA ALA A 222 -7.87 -6.12 -16.07
C ALA A 222 -6.71 -7.09 -15.88
N SER A 223 -5.64 -6.95 -16.68
CA SER A 223 -4.35 -7.58 -16.37
C SER A 223 -3.37 -6.61 -15.72
N VAL A 224 -3.65 -5.30 -15.76
CA VAL A 224 -2.82 -4.26 -15.12
C VAL A 224 -3.54 -3.67 -13.89
N THR A 225 -2.81 -3.52 -12.79
CA THR A 225 -3.24 -2.77 -11.59
C THR A 225 -2.22 -1.74 -11.16
N CYS A 226 -2.69 -0.71 -10.44
CA CYS A 226 -1.89 0.36 -9.88
C CYS A 226 -1.83 0.22 -8.35
N LEU A 227 -0.63 0.36 -7.78
CA LEU A 227 -0.40 0.39 -6.34
C LEU A 227 0.40 1.64 -5.95
N LEU A 228 -0.18 2.50 -5.11
CA LEU A 228 0.49 3.69 -4.59
C LEU A 228 0.72 3.59 -3.08
N VAL A 229 1.94 3.90 -2.65
CA VAL A 229 2.33 3.86 -1.23
C VAL A 229 2.74 5.24 -0.76
N HIS A 230 2.12 5.68 0.33
CA HIS A 230 2.18 7.04 0.83
C HIS A 230 2.66 7.11 2.28
N GLY A 231 3.13 8.29 2.70
CA GLY A 231 3.23 8.64 4.12
C GLY A 231 1.98 9.41 4.57
N ASP A 232 1.60 9.32 5.84
CA ASP A 232 0.39 9.97 6.37
C ASP A 232 0.37 11.50 6.16
N ALA A 233 1.49 12.17 6.47
CA ALA A 233 1.58 13.63 6.34
C ALA A 233 1.59 14.09 4.88
N SER A 234 2.28 13.37 3.99
CA SER A 234 2.39 13.75 2.57
C SER A 234 1.09 13.47 1.81
N PHE A 235 0.40 12.37 2.13
CA PHE A 235 -0.89 12.04 1.54
C PHE A 235 -1.93 13.13 1.82
N ALA A 236 -1.99 13.64 3.06
CA ALA A 236 -2.92 14.70 3.43
C ALA A 236 -2.47 16.11 3.00
N GLY A 237 -1.16 16.34 2.83
CA GLY A 237 -0.60 17.69 2.66
C GLY A 237 -0.21 18.08 1.24
N GLN A 238 0.03 17.13 0.33
CA GLN A 238 0.46 17.44 -1.04
C GLN A 238 -0.75 17.52 -1.98
N GLY A 239 -0.98 18.70 -2.58
CA GLY A 239 -2.12 18.93 -3.48
C GLY A 239 -2.15 18.00 -4.71
N ILE A 240 -0.99 17.49 -5.15
CA ILE A 240 -0.91 16.54 -6.26
C ILE A 240 -1.63 15.20 -5.96
N VAL A 241 -1.80 14.85 -4.69
CA VAL A 241 -2.61 13.69 -4.28
C VAL A 241 -4.08 13.93 -4.66
N SER A 242 -4.62 15.09 -4.29
CA SER A 242 -5.98 15.48 -4.66
C SER A 242 -6.14 15.63 -6.18
N GLU A 243 -5.17 16.21 -6.87
CA GLU A 243 -5.22 16.28 -8.33
C GLU A 243 -5.24 14.89 -8.97
N THR A 244 -4.41 13.96 -8.48
CA THR A 244 -4.35 12.58 -8.98
C THR A 244 -5.66 11.84 -8.72
N LEU A 245 -6.18 11.90 -7.49
CA LEU A 245 -7.47 11.30 -7.12
C LEU A 245 -8.62 11.90 -7.94
N GLY A 246 -8.59 13.20 -8.25
CA GLY A 246 -9.59 13.85 -9.10
C GLY A 246 -9.64 13.33 -10.54
N MET A 247 -8.59 12.64 -11.01
CA MET A 247 -8.50 12.09 -12.36
C MET A 247 -8.93 10.61 -12.47
N VAL A 248 -9.12 9.89 -11.36
CA VAL A 248 -9.16 8.41 -11.37
C VAL A 248 -10.38 7.82 -12.07
N ASN A 249 -11.47 8.59 -12.19
CA ASN A 249 -12.70 8.21 -12.89
C ASN A 249 -12.94 9.03 -14.17
N LEU A 250 -11.95 9.82 -14.60
CA LEU A 250 -12.08 10.61 -15.83
C LEU A 250 -11.74 9.73 -17.05
N PRO A 251 -12.53 9.82 -18.13
CA PRO A 251 -12.16 9.20 -19.41
C PRO A 251 -10.75 9.63 -19.82
N HIS A 252 -9.98 8.67 -20.37
CA HIS A 252 -8.58 8.82 -20.78
C HIS A 252 -7.54 8.87 -19.64
N TYR A 253 -7.95 9.02 -18.39
CA TYR A 253 -7.05 9.01 -17.23
C TYR A 253 -7.27 7.82 -16.31
N GLU A 254 -8.50 7.31 -16.24
CA GLU A 254 -8.85 6.18 -15.39
C GLU A 254 -7.95 4.96 -15.62
N VAL A 255 -7.62 4.24 -14.56
CA VAL A 255 -6.81 3.01 -14.62
C VAL A 255 -7.54 1.80 -14.04
N GLY A 256 -8.84 1.94 -13.80
CA GLY A 256 -9.71 0.88 -13.27
C GLY A 256 -9.49 0.67 -11.77
N GLY A 257 -9.26 1.77 -11.05
CA GLY A 257 -9.01 1.79 -9.62
C GLY A 257 -7.56 1.54 -9.24
N THR A 258 -7.05 2.38 -8.35
CA THR A 258 -5.75 2.28 -7.69
C THR A 258 -5.93 1.78 -6.26
N VAL A 259 -5.10 0.83 -5.83
CA VAL A 259 -5.01 0.48 -4.41
C VAL A 259 -3.96 1.39 -3.75
N HIS A 260 -4.35 2.06 -2.67
CA HIS A 260 -3.48 2.94 -1.91
C HIS A 260 -3.12 2.31 -0.57
N LEU A 261 -1.84 2.33 -0.21
CA LEU A 261 -1.38 2.03 1.14
C LEU A 261 -0.81 3.31 1.77
N ILE A 262 -1.41 3.78 2.86
CA ILE A 262 -0.82 4.82 3.69
C ILE A 262 -0.05 4.14 4.82
N VAL A 263 1.28 4.34 4.86
CA VAL A 263 2.12 3.92 5.99
C VAL A 263 2.00 4.97 7.09
N ASN A 264 0.88 4.91 7.81
CA ASN A 264 0.50 5.91 8.79
C ASN A 264 1.21 5.67 10.11
N ASN A 265 2.38 6.29 10.22
CA ASN A 265 3.21 6.20 11.42
C ASN A 265 2.96 7.38 12.38
N GLN A 266 1.90 8.14 12.13
CA GLN A 266 1.35 9.20 12.98
C GLN A 266 2.23 10.46 13.11
N VAL A 267 3.32 10.56 12.32
CA VAL A 267 4.26 11.69 12.34
C VAL A 267 4.94 11.93 10.99
N GLY A 268 4.85 13.17 10.50
CA GLY A 268 5.61 13.66 9.34
C GLY A 268 6.83 14.45 9.78
N PHE A 269 8.04 13.89 9.62
CA PHE A 269 9.26 14.46 10.21
C PHE A 269 9.13 14.59 11.74
N THR A 270 8.87 15.79 12.25
CA THR A 270 8.61 16.14 13.67
C THR A 270 7.15 16.54 13.91
N THR A 271 6.36 16.71 12.85
CA THR A 271 4.98 17.21 12.89
C THR A 271 4.02 16.06 13.20
N PRO A 272 3.33 16.06 14.35
CA PRO A 272 2.33 15.05 14.67
C PRO A 272 1.07 15.19 13.80
N ALA A 273 0.29 14.12 13.76
CA ALA A 273 -0.94 13.99 13.00
C ALA A 273 -1.92 15.17 13.15
N ASP A 274 -2.15 15.67 14.37
CA ASP A 274 -3.06 16.78 14.70
C ASP A 274 -2.60 18.14 14.15
N ARG A 275 -1.38 18.23 13.63
CA ARG A 275 -0.81 19.42 12.97
C ARG A 275 -0.58 19.23 11.48
N ALA A 276 -0.74 18.01 10.97
CA ALA A 276 -0.49 17.68 9.56
C ALA A 276 -1.77 17.74 8.70
N ARG A 277 -2.96 17.74 9.31
CA ARG A 277 -4.25 17.73 8.63
C ARG A 277 -5.35 18.37 9.49
N SER A 278 -6.46 18.72 8.85
CA SER A 278 -7.63 19.35 9.48
C SER A 278 -8.82 18.40 9.69
N SER A 279 -8.58 17.09 9.60
CA SER A 279 -9.60 16.04 9.72
C SER A 279 -9.04 14.87 10.55
N LEU A 280 -9.88 13.87 10.85
CA LEU A 280 -9.50 12.79 11.77
C LEU A 280 -8.43 11.87 11.17
N TYR A 281 -8.64 11.41 9.93
CA TYR A 281 -7.80 10.41 9.29
C TYR A 281 -6.96 11.02 8.17
N SER A 282 -5.75 10.50 7.96
CA SER A 282 -4.93 10.87 6.80
C SER A 282 -5.62 10.51 5.49
N SER A 283 -6.42 9.45 5.48
CA SER A 283 -7.19 8.99 4.33
C SER A 283 -8.34 9.91 3.89
N ASP A 284 -8.75 10.89 4.71
CA ASP A 284 -9.96 11.69 4.48
C ASP A 284 -9.94 12.44 3.15
N ILE A 285 -8.77 12.74 2.59
CA ILE A 285 -8.66 13.37 1.26
C ILE A 285 -9.28 12.51 0.15
N ALA A 286 -9.28 11.18 0.31
CA ALA A 286 -9.87 10.25 -0.64
C ALA A 286 -11.41 10.26 -0.63
N LYS A 287 -12.03 10.81 0.42
CA LYS A 287 -13.49 10.95 0.49
C LYS A 287 -14.05 11.89 -0.58
N MET A 288 -13.22 12.76 -1.18
CA MET A 288 -13.66 13.66 -2.24
C MET A 288 -14.12 12.95 -3.53
N ILE A 289 -13.76 11.67 -3.70
CA ILE A 289 -14.15 10.82 -4.83
C ILE A 289 -14.96 9.60 -4.39
N ASP A 290 -15.57 9.64 -3.20
CA ASP A 290 -16.27 8.50 -2.60
C ASP A 290 -15.39 7.24 -2.54
N CYS A 291 -14.10 7.38 -2.20
CA CYS A 291 -13.20 6.24 -2.05
C CYS A 291 -13.39 5.61 -0.66
N PRO A 292 -13.65 4.29 -0.53
CA PRO A 292 -13.72 3.64 0.77
C PRO A 292 -12.34 3.57 1.40
N THR A 293 -12.32 3.59 2.74
CA THR A 293 -11.09 3.43 3.50
C THR A 293 -11.19 2.22 4.42
N ILE A 294 -10.13 1.42 4.44
CA ILE A 294 -9.90 0.33 5.39
C ILE A 294 -8.80 0.80 6.33
N HIS A 295 -9.12 1.01 7.60
CA HIS A 295 -8.12 1.30 8.63
C HIS A 295 -7.70 -0.01 9.28
N VAL A 296 -6.40 -0.22 9.48
CA VAL A 296 -5.88 -1.46 10.05
C VAL A 296 -4.73 -1.21 11.00
N ASN A 297 -4.72 -1.93 12.13
CA ASN A 297 -3.63 -1.90 13.08
C ASN A 297 -2.45 -2.73 12.56
N GLY A 298 -1.33 -2.05 12.28
CA GLY A 298 -0.08 -2.66 11.82
C GLY A 298 0.53 -3.67 12.80
N ASN A 299 0.15 -3.64 14.07
CA ASN A 299 0.59 -4.65 15.05
C ASN A 299 -0.14 -6.00 14.89
N HIS A 300 -1.08 -6.11 13.94
CA HIS A 300 -1.80 -7.34 13.59
C HIS A 300 -1.56 -7.70 12.11
N PRO A 301 -0.42 -8.35 11.77
CA PRO A 301 -0.03 -8.59 10.37
C PRO A 301 -1.04 -9.42 9.56
N GLU A 302 -1.79 -10.30 10.21
CA GLU A 302 -2.85 -11.10 9.56
C GLU A 302 -4.02 -10.21 9.11
N GLU A 303 -4.37 -9.21 9.92
CA GLU A 303 -5.40 -8.21 9.59
C GLU A 303 -4.91 -7.26 8.50
N VAL A 304 -3.61 -6.94 8.47
CA VAL A 304 -3.00 -6.17 7.38
C VAL A 304 -3.04 -6.92 6.05
N ALA A 305 -2.77 -8.23 6.07
CA ALA A 305 -2.97 -9.08 4.91
C ALA A 305 -4.46 -9.12 4.50
N ARG A 306 -5.38 -9.27 5.46
CA ARG A 306 -6.83 -9.20 5.19
C ARG A 306 -7.22 -7.87 4.54
N ALA A 307 -6.70 -6.74 5.01
CA ALA A 307 -6.94 -5.43 4.40
C ALA A 307 -6.47 -5.34 2.95
N ALA A 308 -5.30 -5.93 2.62
CA ALA A 308 -4.81 -6.00 1.24
C ALA A 308 -5.74 -6.80 0.32
N MET A 309 -6.25 -7.94 0.82
CA MET A 309 -7.21 -8.77 0.09
C MET A 309 -8.53 -8.01 -0.15
N LEU A 310 -9.11 -7.41 0.90
CA LEU A 310 -10.35 -6.65 0.82
C LEU A 310 -10.23 -5.47 -0.17
N ALA A 311 -9.11 -4.75 -0.13
CA ALA A 311 -8.85 -3.66 -1.04
C ALA A 311 -8.76 -4.14 -2.50
N LEU A 312 -8.02 -5.21 -2.76
CA LEU A 312 -7.94 -5.74 -4.12
C LEU A 312 -9.30 -6.24 -4.62
N GLU A 313 -10.07 -6.95 -3.81
CA GLU A 313 -11.41 -7.42 -4.20
C GLU A 313 -12.34 -6.25 -4.54
N TYR A 314 -12.32 -5.17 -3.73
CA TYR A 314 -13.09 -3.97 -4.01
C TYR A 314 -12.68 -3.35 -5.35
N ARG A 315 -11.38 -3.18 -5.58
CA ARG A 315 -10.83 -2.65 -6.83
C ARG A 315 -11.25 -3.53 -8.01
N MET A 316 -11.14 -4.85 -7.90
CA MET A 316 -11.49 -5.77 -8.98
C MET A 316 -12.99 -5.73 -9.31
N LYS A 317 -13.85 -5.56 -8.30
CA LYS A 317 -15.29 -5.51 -8.50
C LYS A 317 -15.77 -4.17 -9.04
N TYR A 318 -15.35 -3.05 -8.43
CA TYR A 318 -15.90 -1.73 -8.71
C TYR A 318 -15.01 -0.87 -9.61
N ARG A 319 -13.74 -1.27 -9.83
CA ARG A 319 -12.78 -0.54 -10.66
C ARG A 319 -12.56 0.89 -10.20
N LYS A 320 -12.65 1.09 -8.89
CA LYS A 320 -12.47 2.35 -8.21
C LYS A 320 -11.33 2.24 -7.21
N ASP A 321 -10.80 3.39 -6.85
CA ASP A 321 -9.76 3.49 -5.86
C ASP A 321 -10.23 3.00 -4.49
N VAL A 322 -9.30 2.50 -3.70
CA VAL A 322 -9.52 2.09 -2.31
C VAL A 322 -8.27 2.39 -1.48
N VAL A 323 -8.47 2.92 -0.28
CA VAL A 323 -7.38 3.26 0.64
C VAL A 323 -7.29 2.24 1.76
N VAL A 324 -6.06 1.77 2.02
CA VAL A 324 -5.69 1.09 3.26
C VAL A 324 -4.83 2.02 4.10
N ASP A 325 -5.38 2.45 5.23
CA ASP A 325 -4.70 3.28 6.22
C ASP A 325 -4.11 2.39 7.32
N MET A 326 -2.82 2.05 7.17
CA MET A 326 -2.13 1.15 8.08
C MET A 326 -1.50 1.94 9.24
N PHE A 327 -2.17 1.91 10.39
CA PHE A 327 -1.66 2.50 11.62
C PHE A 327 -0.44 1.75 12.12
N CYS A 328 0.67 2.44 12.26
CA CYS A 328 1.94 1.91 12.71
C CYS A 328 2.70 2.98 13.50
N TYR A 329 3.99 2.79 13.69
CA TYR A 329 4.86 3.79 14.34
C TYR A 329 6.21 3.86 13.64
N ARG A 330 7.05 4.81 14.07
CA ARG A 330 8.44 4.95 13.59
C ARG A 330 9.39 4.69 14.76
N ARG A 331 10.10 3.57 14.74
CA ARG A 331 11.05 3.17 15.81
C ARG A 331 12.08 4.26 16.10
N TRP A 332 12.63 4.87 15.05
CA TRP A 332 13.71 5.86 15.12
C TRP A 332 13.22 7.28 14.77
N GLY A 333 14.13 8.26 14.73
CA GLY A 333 13.86 9.59 14.16
C GLY A 333 13.42 9.55 12.70
N HIS A 334 13.20 10.71 12.08
CA HIS A 334 12.78 10.77 10.66
C HIS A 334 13.78 10.08 9.74
N ASN A 335 15.06 10.30 10.02
CA ASN A 335 16.11 9.36 9.68
C ASN A 335 16.77 8.86 10.97
N GLU A 336 17.57 7.80 10.87
CA GLU A 336 18.09 7.09 12.04
C GLU A 336 19.19 7.85 12.79
N LEU A 337 19.60 9.02 12.29
CA LEU A 337 20.56 9.93 12.93
C LEU A 337 19.88 11.13 13.61
N ASP A 338 18.56 11.28 13.47
CA ASP A 338 17.81 12.36 14.12
C ASP A 338 17.30 11.91 15.50
N ASP A 339 17.36 12.80 16.49
CA ASP A 339 16.75 12.59 17.81
C ASP A 339 15.29 13.11 17.80
N PRO A 340 14.28 12.22 17.88
CA PRO A 340 12.89 12.62 17.84
C PRO A 340 12.33 13.07 19.20
N THR A 341 13.06 12.84 20.29
CA THR A 341 12.59 13.15 21.65
C THR A 341 12.50 14.65 21.91
N PHE A 342 13.18 15.47 21.10
CA PHE A 342 13.08 16.93 21.16
C PHE A 342 11.68 17.46 20.82
N THR A 343 10.94 16.78 19.96
CA THR A 343 9.64 17.27 19.44
C THR A 343 8.48 16.34 19.76
N ASN A 344 8.73 15.04 19.92
CA ASN A 344 7.69 14.03 20.14
C ASN A 344 7.96 13.14 21.37
N PRO A 345 8.40 13.67 22.53
CA PRO A 345 8.86 12.86 23.66
C PRO A 345 7.79 11.90 24.21
N ALA A 346 6.52 12.32 24.25
CA ALA A 346 5.43 11.47 24.72
C ALA A 346 5.20 10.25 23.81
N MET A 347 5.20 10.44 22.49
CA MET A 347 5.08 9.37 21.51
C MET A 347 6.25 8.38 21.62
N TYR A 348 7.48 8.90 21.69
CA TYR A 348 8.70 8.08 21.78
C TYR A 348 8.96 7.49 23.17
N SER A 349 8.16 7.84 24.18
CA SER A 349 8.16 7.14 25.47
C SER A 349 7.30 5.87 25.46
N VAL A 350 6.36 5.77 24.52
CA VAL A 350 5.48 4.61 24.33
C VAL A 350 6.10 3.60 23.36
N ILE A 351 6.78 4.09 22.31
CA ILE A 351 7.60 3.29 21.38
C ILE A 351 8.82 2.75 22.12
#